data_AF-A0A2E4R0V5-F1
#
_entry.id   AF-A0A2E4R0V5-F1
#
_cell.length_a   1.000
_cell.length_b   1.000
_cell.length_c   1.000
_cell.angle_alpha   90.00
_cell.angle_beta   90.00
_cell.angle_gamma   90.00
#
_symmetry.space_group_name_H-M   'P 1'
#
loop_
_entity.id
_entity.type
_entity.pdbx_description
1 polymer ?
#
loop_
_entity_poly.entity_id
_entity_poly.type
_entity_poly.pdbx_seq_one_letter_code
_entity_poly.pdbx_strand_id
1 'polypeptide(L)' 'MISTRVMSFLQELEDPAIIVTHAVTSKVLRGLYLGLDQADLLKLPAEQGCIYHLYKGTEAVLR' A
#
# COMPACT_ATOMS: atom_id res chain seq x y z
N MET A 1 8.01 12.81 -6.42
CA MET A 1 6.55 12.60 -6.28
C MET A 1 6.31 11.63 -5.11
N ILE A 2 5.11 11.56 -4.52
CA ILE A 2 4.83 10.62 -3.41
C ILE A 2 5.10 9.16 -3.81
N SER A 3 4.74 8.77 -5.03
CA SER A 3 5.00 7.43 -5.60
C SER A 3 6.49 7.06 -5.59
N THR A 4 7.37 7.99 -5.96
CA THR A 4 8.83 7.78 -5.93
C THR A 4 9.34 7.48 -4.52
N ARG A 5 8.84 8.20 -3.51
CA ARG A 5 9.23 8.00 -2.11
C ARG A 5 8.76 6.65 -1.58
N VAL A 6 7.53 6.28 -1.91
CA VAL A 6 6.95 4.99 -1.53
C VAL A 6 7.66 3.82 -2.20
N MET A 7 7.99 3.95 -3.49
CA MET A 7 8.76 2.93 -4.23
C MET A 7 10.14 2.71 -3.59
N SER A 8 10.88 3.78 -3.31
CA SER A 8 12.20 3.68 -2.63
C SER A 8 12.07 2.95 -1.30
N PHE A 9 11.11 3.34 -0.47
CA PHE A 9 10.86 2.70 0.82
C PHE A 9 10.53 1.21 0.68
N LEU A 10 9.67 0.83 -0.27
CA LEU A 10 9.33 -0.58 -0.50
C LEU A 10 10.51 -1.41 -0.97
N GLN A 11 11.43 -0.83 -1.76
CA GLN A 11 12.64 -1.51 -2.24
C GLN A 11 13.68 -1.76 -1.15
N GLU A 12 13.60 -1.04 -0.02
CA GLU A 12 14.48 -1.21 1.14
C GLU A 12 13.97 -2.30 2.13
N LEU A 13 12.76 -2.83 1.92
CA LEU A 13 12.20 -3.90 2.76
C LEU A 13 12.77 -5.27 2.34
N GLU A 14 13.55 -5.88 3.21
CA GLU A 14 14.13 -7.22 2.99
C GLU A 14 13.26 -8.35 3.55
N ASP A 15 12.45 -8.04 4.57
CA ASP A 15 11.62 -8.99 5.32
C ASP A 15 10.18 -8.46 5.52
N PRO A 16 9.22 -9.31 5.92
CA PRO A 16 7.86 -8.87 6.24
C PRO A 16 7.84 -7.74 7.29
N ALA A 17 7.05 -6.70 7.04
CA ALA A 17 6.99 -5.50 7.88
C ALA A 17 5.55 -5.06 8.19
N ILE A 18 5.37 -4.35 9.30
CA ILE A 18 4.14 -3.62 9.63
C ILE A 18 4.38 -2.13 9.38
N ILE A 19 3.55 -1.53 8.53
CA ILE A 19 3.71 -0.14 8.10
C ILE A 19 2.51 0.66 8.59
N VAL A 20 2.73 1.54 9.56
CA VAL A 20 1.72 2.49 10.04
C VAL A 20 1.90 3.80 9.30
N THR A 21 0.88 4.24 8.56
CA THR A 21 0.98 5.44 7.71
C THR A 21 -0.36 6.12 7.48
N HIS A 22 -0.36 7.20 6.71
CA HIS A 22 -1.55 7.98 6.36
C HIS A 22 -2.28 7.41 5.15
N ALA A 23 -3.56 7.78 4.99
CA ALA A 23 -4.43 7.33 3.92
C ALA A 23 -3.82 7.43 2.52
N VAL A 24 -3.22 8.58 2.16
CA VAL A 24 -2.63 8.78 0.82
C VAL A 24 -1.44 7.84 0.61
N THR A 25 -0.52 7.77 1.58
CA THR A 25 0.64 6.87 1.49
C THR A 25 0.20 5.41 1.40
N SER A 26 -0.81 5.00 2.18
CA SER A 26 -1.35 3.63 2.13
C SER A 26 -1.92 3.30 0.74
N LYS A 27 -2.74 4.19 0.15
CA LYS A 27 -3.26 3.98 -1.21
C LYS A 27 -2.14 3.86 -2.23
N VAL A 28 -1.13 4.73 -2.16
CA VAL A 28 0.01 4.69 -3.09
C VAL A 28 0.80 3.39 -2.94
N LEU A 29 1.09 3.00 -1.70
CA LEU A 29 1.81 1.77 -1.40
C LEU A 29 1.07 0.53 -1.90
N ARG A 30 -0.22 0.42 -1.58
CA ARG A 30 -1.08 -0.70 -1.97
C ARG A 30 -1.26 -0.75 -3.49
N GLY A 31 -1.48 0.40 -4.14
CA GLY A 31 -1.62 0.44 -5.59
C GLY A 31 -0.33 0.04 -6.32
N LEU A 32 0.84 0.47 -5.84
CA LEU A 32 2.13 0.01 -6.38
C LEU A 32 2.33 -1.50 -6.17
N TYR A 33 2.03 -2.01 -4.97
CA TYR A 33 2.14 -3.43 -4.65
C TYR A 33 1.22 -4.31 -5.51
N LEU A 34 0.00 -3.84 -5.77
CA LEU A 34 -1.01 -4.53 -6.57
C LEU A 34 -0.84 -4.33 -8.09
N GLY A 35 0.14 -3.53 -8.53
CA GLY A 35 0.37 -3.23 -9.94
C GLY A 35 -0.72 -2.39 -10.60
N LEU A 36 -1.43 -1.56 -9.82
CA LEU A 36 -2.53 -0.72 -10.31
C LEU A 36 -2.01 0.51 -11.05
N ASP A 37 -2.80 0.98 -12.01
CA ASP A 37 -2.60 2.30 -12.59
C ASP A 37 -3.05 3.41 -11.62
N GLN A 38 -2.81 4.66 -12.02
CA GLN A 38 -3.16 5.82 -11.19
C GLN A 38 -4.66 5.95 -10.94
N ALA A 39 -5.51 5.61 -11.92
CA ALA A 39 -6.95 5.75 -11.80
C ALA A 39 -7.54 4.74 -10.82
N ASP A 40 -7.04 3.50 -10.84
CA ASP A 40 -7.49 2.43 -9.96
C ASP A 40 -6.94 2.56 -8.55
N LEU A 41 -5.69 3.01 -8.39
CA LEU A 41 -5.11 3.33 -7.08
C LEU A 41 -5.95 4.37 -6.31
N LEU A 42 -6.52 5.36 -7.00
CA LEU A 42 -7.33 6.41 -6.36
C LEU A 42 -8.63 5.87 -5.77
N LYS A 43 -9.14 4.76 -6.34
CA LYS A 43 -10.36 4.08 -5.89
C LYS A 43 -10.14 3.20 -4.66
N LEU A 44 -8.90 2.88 -4.30
CA LEU A 44 -8.61 2.07 -3.12
C LEU A 44 -9.23 2.68 -1.86
N PRO A 45 -9.81 1.88 -0.95
CA PRO A 45 -10.38 2.38 0.30
C PRO A 45 -9.29 2.92 1.24
N ALA A 46 -9.67 3.83 2.12
CA ALA A 46 -8.82 4.35 3.20
C ALA A 46 -9.53 4.23 4.56
N GLU A 47 -10.16 3.06 4.79
CA GLU A 47 -10.84 2.72 6.04
C GLU A 47 -9.86 2.76 7.22
N GLN A 48 -10.29 3.37 8.33
CA GLN A 48 -9.55 3.37 9.60
C GLN A 48 -9.96 2.18 10.47
N GLY A 49 -9.09 1.76 11.38
CA GLY A 49 -9.38 0.65 12.30
C GLY A 49 -9.30 -0.74 11.66
N CYS A 50 -8.63 -0.86 10.50
CA CYS A 50 -8.37 -2.13 9.82
C CYS A 50 -6.89 -2.27 9.45
N ILE A 51 -6.46 -3.48 9.10
CA ILE A 51 -5.15 -3.76 8.53
C ILE A 51 -5.34 -4.26 7.10
N TYR A 52 -4.65 -3.64 6.15
CA TYR A 52 -4.52 -4.18 4.80
C TYR A 52 -3.32 -5.13 4.76
N HIS A 53 -3.57 -6.42 4.71
CA HIS A 53 -2.54 -7.44 4.61
C HIS A 53 -2.20 -7.68 3.14
N LEU A 54 -0.94 -7.43 2.77
CA LEU A 54 -0.41 -7.54 1.42
C LEU A 54 0.45 -8.80 1.31
N TYR A 55 0.03 -9.76 0.49
CA TYR A 55 0.75 -11.01 0.33
C TYR A 55 0.57 -11.60 -1.07
N LYS A 56 1.69 -12.02 -1.69
CA LYS A 56 1.74 -12.62 -3.04
C LYS A 56 0.94 -11.82 -4.11
N GLY A 57 1.08 -10.50 -4.10
CA GLY A 57 0.40 -9.63 -5.08
C GLY A 57 -1.10 -9.47 -4.85
N THR A 58 -1.60 -9.87 -3.67
CA THR A 58 -3.01 -9.74 -3.28
C THR A 58 -3.13 -8.93 -1.99
N GLU A 59 -4.35 -8.43 -1.76
CA GLU A 59 -4.72 -7.70 -0.57
C GLU A 59 -5.90 -8.37 0.13
N ALA A 60 -5.83 -8.47 1.45
CA ALA A 60 -6.95 -8.82 2.32
C ALA A 60 -7.13 -7.77 3.43
N VAL A 61 -8.37 -7.48 3.80
CA VAL A 61 -8.68 -6.60 4.94
C VAL A 61 -8.87 -7.46 6.19
N LEU A 62 -8.08 -7.20 7.22
CA LEU A 62 -8.18 -7.82 8.53
C LEU A 62 -8.82 -6.85 9.53
N ARG A 63 -9.69 -7.39 10.40
CA ARG A 63 -10.43 -6.66 11.44
C ARG A 63 -10.37 -7.41 12.76
#